data_AF-D0R634-F1
#
_entry.id   AF-D0R634-F1
#
_cell.length_a   1.000
_cell.length_b   1.000
_cell.length_c   1.000
_cell.angle_alpha   90.00
_cell.angle_beta   90.00
_cell.angle_gamma   90.00
#
_symmetry.space_group_name_H-M   'P 1'
#
loop_
_entity.id
_entity.type
_entity.pdbx_description
1 polymer ?
#
loop_
_entity_poly.entity_id
_entity_poly.type
_entity_poly.pdbx_seq_one_letter_code
_entity_poly.pdbx_strand_id
1 'polypeptide(L)'
;MSEKEDLNIGLVLQYQVTPKDVIDADALVRHARDCGFRGVSIKDANDAQMADIQAACQKYAIKFCQKRPAEKLISPDVLAKLIAARLDNMNIYFEVELNADGSIKAESYPAMETLRNWISRFGHAYYESRADHEIKADEDNVHVFYNAIAKYQRYVFIHIPLEESIELKHVPHVEEAAWIDTRNEVEFEQDGDHLRIKLNRQEDGEEFSVYGLRLQLHRLEDDLGKTEY
;
A
#
# COMPACT_ATOMS: atom_id res chain seq x y z
N MET A 1 0.73 26.16 -17.26
CA MET A 1 -0.17 24.98 -17.32
C MET A 1 -0.16 24.37 -15.94
N SER A 2 -1.28 24.41 -15.21
CA SER A 2 -1.39 23.73 -13.92
C SER A 2 -1.22 22.23 -14.19
N GLU A 3 -0.10 21.65 -13.75
CA GLU A 3 0.07 20.21 -13.70
C GLU A 3 -1.05 19.67 -12.82
N LYS A 4 -2.02 18.98 -13.42
CA LYS A 4 -3.05 18.29 -12.64
C LYS A 4 -2.33 17.31 -11.74
N GLU A 5 -2.36 17.53 -10.43
CA GLU A 5 -1.84 16.58 -9.46
C GLU A 5 -2.48 15.22 -9.69
N ASP A 6 -1.65 14.19 -9.72
CA ASP A 6 -2.15 12.83 -9.73
C ASP A 6 -2.85 12.57 -8.40
N LEU A 7 -4.17 12.30 -8.47
CA LEU A 7 -4.94 11.70 -7.37
C LEU A 7 -4.06 10.75 -6.55
N ASN A 8 -4.13 10.82 -5.22
CA ASN A 8 -3.39 9.91 -4.35
C ASN A 8 -3.97 8.49 -4.44
N ILE A 9 -3.42 7.72 -5.37
CA ILE A 9 -3.76 6.32 -5.70
C ILE A 9 -2.77 5.33 -5.06
N GLY A 10 -1.77 5.82 -4.31
CA GLY A 10 -0.80 5.03 -3.56
C GLY A 10 0.41 4.62 -4.39
N LEU A 11 0.25 3.72 -5.36
CA LEU A 11 1.37 3.02 -6.00
C LEU A 11 1.36 3.13 -7.52
N VAL A 12 2.46 3.63 -8.10
CA VAL A 12 2.64 3.85 -9.54
C VAL A 12 3.91 3.16 -10.06
N LEU A 13 3.80 2.43 -11.18
CA LEU A 13 4.93 1.84 -11.88
C LEU A 13 5.36 2.74 -13.04
N GLN A 14 6.61 3.21 -13.02
CA GLN A 14 7.20 4.02 -14.07
C GLN A 14 8.11 3.17 -14.95
N TYR A 15 7.77 3.04 -16.23
CA TYR A 15 8.62 2.37 -17.21
C TYR A 15 9.62 3.36 -17.79
N GLN A 16 10.92 3.06 -17.66
CA GLN A 16 11.96 3.77 -18.39
C GLN A 16 12.26 3.03 -19.70
N VAL A 17 11.98 3.70 -20.82
CA VAL A 17 12.18 3.15 -22.17
C VAL A 17 13.63 3.36 -22.61
N THR A 18 14.26 2.31 -23.15
CA THR A 18 15.58 2.37 -23.79
C THR A 18 15.52 1.71 -25.16
N PRO A 19 16.22 2.24 -26.20
CA PRO A 19 15.61 3.12 -27.21
C PRO A 19 14.30 2.61 -27.83
N LYS A 20 13.55 3.57 -28.37
CA LYS A 20 12.19 3.48 -28.92
C LYS A 20 12.20 2.53 -30.12
N ASP A 21 11.38 1.47 -30.12
CA ASP A 21 10.63 1.03 -31.31
C ASP A 21 9.67 -0.16 -31.09
N VAL A 22 9.72 -0.90 -29.97
CA VAL A 22 8.75 -1.99 -29.75
C VAL A 22 8.44 -2.15 -28.26
N ILE A 23 7.55 -1.31 -27.70
CA ILE A 23 6.95 -1.62 -26.40
C ILE A 23 5.57 -2.21 -26.64
N ASP A 24 5.26 -3.31 -25.96
CA ASP A 24 3.89 -3.83 -25.88
C ASP A 24 3.17 -3.11 -24.73
N ALA A 25 2.54 -1.98 -25.04
CA ALA A 25 1.84 -1.17 -24.05
C ALA A 25 0.72 -1.95 -23.33
N ASP A 26 0.06 -2.87 -24.01
CA ASP A 26 -1.01 -3.69 -23.44
C ASP A 26 -0.46 -4.66 -22.40
N ALA A 27 0.62 -5.36 -22.74
CA ALA A 27 1.29 -6.30 -21.84
C ALA A 27 1.87 -5.59 -20.61
N LEU A 28 2.53 -4.43 -20.80
CA LEU A 28 3.10 -3.66 -19.69
C LEU A 28 2.03 -3.18 -18.72
N VAL A 29 0.98 -2.51 -19.21
CA VAL A 29 -0.09 -2.00 -18.34
C VAL A 29 -0.84 -3.14 -17.65
N ARG A 30 -1.12 -4.25 -18.36
CA ARG A 30 -1.71 -5.43 -17.75
C ARG A 30 -0.83 -5.98 -16.62
N HIS A 31 0.48 -6.09 -16.87
CA HIS A 31 1.44 -6.56 -15.89
C HIS A 31 1.43 -5.66 -14.64
N ALA A 32 1.48 -4.34 -14.79
CA ALA A 32 1.39 -3.40 -13.67
C ALA A 32 0.12 -3.65 -12.83
N ARG A 33 -1.03 -3.76 -13.50
CA ARG A 33 -2.32 -4.01 -12.85
C ARG A 33 -2.34 -5.35 -12.11
N ASP A 34 -1.82 -6.41 -12.71
CA ASP A 34 -1.80 -7.75 -12.11
C ASP A 34 -0.78 -7.86 -10.94
N CYS A 35 0.19 -6.95 -10.86
CA CYS A 35 1.07 -6.75 -9.71
C CYS A 35 0.50 -5.79 -8.65
N GLY A 36 -0.71 -5.28 -8.84
CA GLY A 36 -1.41 -4.44 -7.87
C GLY A 36 -1.20 -2.93 -8.03
N PHE A 37 -0.37 -2.47 -8.97
CA PHE A 37 -0.19 -1.04 -9.21
C PHE A 37 -1.51 -0.38 -9.64
N ARG A 38 -1.78 0.82 -9.12
CA ARG A 38 -3.00 1.60 -9.43
C ARG A 38 -2.78 2.66 -10.50
N GLY A 39 -1.52 2.90 -10.86
CA GLY A 39 -1.17 3.72 -12.01
C GLY A 39 0.12 3.30 -12.69
N VAL A 40 0.29 3.81 -13.91
CA VAL A 40 1.47 3.64 -14.75
C VAL A 40 1.94 5.01 -15.24
N SER A 41 3.25 5.20 -15.24
CA SER A 41 3.93 6.33 -15.87
C SER A 41 4.94 5.78 -16.89
N ILE A 42 5.33 6.60 -17.85
CA ILE A 42 6.36 6.25 -18.83
C ILE A 42 7.36 7.40 -18.97
N LYS A 43 8.64 7.05 -19.02
CA LYS A 43 9.78 7.97 -19.14
C LYS A 43 10.53 7.67 -20.43
N ASP A 44 10.99 8.73 -21.09
CA ASP A 44 11.77 8.71 -22.33
C ASP A 44 11.03 8.10 -23.56
N ALA A 45 9.70 8.02 -23.50
CA ALA A 45 8.83 7.62 -24.61
C ALA A 45 8.66 8.71 -25.68
N ASN A 46 8.24 8.32 -26.89
CA ASN A 46 7.68 9.25 -27.89
C ASN A 46 6.15 9.41 -27.71
N ASP A 47 5.55 10.34 -28.45
CA ASP A 47 4.12 10.66 -28.35
C ASP A 47 3.21 9.46 -28.67
N ALA A 48 3.60 8.62 -29.63
CA ALA A 48 2.84 7.41 -29.99
C ALA A 48 2.83 6.40 -28.82
N GLN A 49 3.99 6.11 -28.24
CA GLN A 49 4.13 5.23 -27.08
C GLN A 49 3.36 5.75 -25.85
N MET A 50 3.36 7.07 -25.63
CA MET A 50 2.57 7.68 -24.56
C MET A 50 1.07 7.47 -24.80
N ALA A 51 0.59 7.67 -26.03
CA ALA A 51 -0.81 7.45 -26.39
C ALA A 51 -1.22 5.97 -26.23
N ASP A 52 -0.37 5.04 -26.63
CA ASP A 52 -0.63 3.59 -26.51
C ASP A 52 -0.74 3.15 -25.04
N ILE A 53 0.18 3.61 -24.18
CA ILE A 53 0.12 3.35 -22.74
C ILE A 53 -1.12 3.98 -22.11
N GLN A 54 -1.46 5.21 -22.50
CA GLN A 54 -2.66 5.88 -21.99
C GLN A 54 -3.94 5.13 -22.38
N ALA A 55 -4.03 4.63 -23.61
CA ALA A 55 -5.15 3.81 -24.08
C ALA A 55 -5.23 2.47 -23.33
N ALA A 56 -4.10 1.80 -23.12
CA ALA A 56 -4.04 0.58 -22.34
C ALA A 56 -4.44 0.83 -20.86
N CYS A 57 -4.01 1.94 -20.26
CA CYS A 57 -4.42 2.32 -18.90
C CYS A 57 -5.95 2.45 -18.78
N GLN A 58 -6.60 3.08 -19.76
CA GLN A 58 -8.06 3.17 -19.84
C GLN A 58 -8.70 1.77 -19.95
N LYS A 59 -8.17 0.91 -20.82
CA LYS A 59 -8.65 -0.48 -20.99
C LYS A 59 -8.61 -1.28 -19.68
N TYR A 60 -7.54 -1.16 -18.90
CA TYR A 60 -7.34 -1.91 -17.65
C TYR A 60 -7.83 -1.17 -16.40
N ALA A 61 -8.48 -0.02 -16.56
CA ALA A 61 -9.00 0.82 -15.48
C ALA A 61 -7.95 1.17 -14.40
N ILE A 62 -6.71 1.40 -14.81
CA ILE A 62 -5.65 1.97 -13.97
C ILE A 62 -5.28 3.37 -14.47
N LYS A 63 -4.69 4.19 -13.62
CA LYS A 63 -4.43 5.59 -13.97
C LYS A 63 -3.15 5.73 -14.81
N PHE A 64 -3.23 6.48 -15.91
CA PHE A 64 -2.03 7.02 -16.54
C PHE A 64 -1.59 8.25 -15.75
N CYS A 65 -0.38 8.21 -15.19
CA CYS A 65 0.19 9.24 -14.31
C CYS A 65 1.30 10.01 -15.04
N GLN A 66 1.60 11.20 -14.53
CA GLN A 66 2.73 11.98 -15.03
C GLN A 66 4.06 11.39 -14.57
N LYS A 67 5.14 11.65 -15.31
CA LYS A 67 6.49 11.33 -14.86
C LYS A 67 6.83 12.09 -13.58
N ARG A 68 7.35 11.37 -12.58
CA ARG A 68 7.81 11.93 -11.30
C ARG A 68 9.19 11.36 -10.92
N PRO A 69 9.90 11.96 -9.95
CA PRO A 69 11.00 11.27 -9.29
C PRO A 69 10.52 9.90 -8.79
N ALA A 70 11.28 8.86 -9.11
CA ALA A 70 10.91 7.48 -8.89
C ALA A 70 12.06 6.70 -8.28
N GLU A 71 11.73 5.80 -7.37
CA GLU A 71 12.66 4.89 -6.71
C GLU A 71 12.91 3.67 -7.59
N LYS A 72 14.17 3.25 -7.78
CA LYS A 72 14.41 2.02 -8.54
C LYS A 72 13.80 0.81 -7.84
N LEU A 73 13.04 0.02 -8.58
CA LEU A 73 12.40 -1.19 -8.06
C LEU A 73 13.37 -2.37 -8.03
N ILE A 74 14.41 -2.28 -7.21
CA ILE A 74 15.48 -3.29 -7.09
C ILE A 74 15.91 -3.53 -5.63
N SER A 75 15.33 -2.81 -4.67
CA SER A 75 15.77 -2.80 -3.27
C SER A 75 14.95 -3.78 -2.43
N PRO A 76 15.53 -4.41 -1.38
CA PRO A 76 14.77 -5.18 -0.40
C PRO A 76 13.81 -4.31 0.45
N ASP A 77 14.02 -2.99 0.50
CA ASP A 77 13.27 -2.07 1.38
C ASP A 77 12.05 -1.42 0.71
N VAL A 78 11.50 -2.07 -0.32
CA VAL A 78 10.35 -1.55 -1.08
C VAL A 78 9.12 -1.35 -0.20
N LEU A 79 8.92 -2.19 0.82
CA LEU A 79 7.78 -2.08 1.72
C LEU A 79 7.90 -0.88 2.68
N ALA A 80 9.08 -0.58 3.21
CA ALA A 80 9.22 0.62 4.06
C ALA A 80 9.03 1.91 3.28
N LYS A 81 9.57 1.99 2.06
CA LYS A 81 9.31 3.12 1.18
C LYS A 81 7.81 3.28 0.86
N LEU A 82 7.12 2.15 0.66
CA LEU A 82 5.68 2.13 0.40
C LEU A 82 4.88 2.71 1.58
N ILE A 83 5.22 2.32 2.82
CA ILE A 83 4.58 2.81 4.05
C ILE A 83 4.92 4.28 4.31
N ALA A 84 6.19 4.67 4.18
CA ALA A 84 6.64 6.06 4.36
C ALA A 84 5.90 7.02 3.40
N ALA A 85 5.81 6.68 2.11
CA ALA A 85 5.05 7.48 1.15
C ALA A 85 3.56 7.60 1.52
N ARG A 86 2.99 6.56 2.13
CA ARG A 86 1.60 6.59 2.61
C ARG A 86 1.42 7.52 3.80
N LEU A 87 2.37 7.54 4.73
CA LEU A 87 2.40 8.46 5.86
C LEU A 87 2.44 9.92 5.39
N ASP A 88 3.23 10.18 4.34
CA ASP A 88 3.33 11.52 3.73
C ASP A 88 2.13 11.87 2.85
N ASN A 89 1.11 10.99 2.76
CA ASN A 89 -0.06 11.14 1.90
C ASN A 89 0.32 11.36 0.41
N MET A 90 1.38 10.70 -0.04
CA MET A 90 1.93 10.78 -1.39
C MET A 90 1.71 9.49 -2.18
N ASN A 91 1.73 9.62 -3.51
CA ASN A 91 1.96 8.50 -4.41
C ASN A 91 3.45 8.15 -4.40
N ILE A 92 3.79 6.87 -4.25
CA ILE A 92 5.13 6.38 -4.55
C ILE A 92 5.23 5.92 -6.00
N TYR A 93 6.31 6.34 -6.65
CA TYR A 93 6.67 5.92 -7.99
C TYR A 93 7.85 4.97 -7.90
N PHE A 94 7.67 3.75 -8.39
CA PHE A 94 8.78 2.82 -8.59
C PHE A 94 9.14 2.74 -10.07
N GLU A 95 10.42 2.84 -10.38
CA GLU A 95 10.94 2.79 -11.74
C GLU A 95 11.49 1.40 -12.07
N VAL A 96 11.14 0.91 -13.26
CA VAL A 96 11.74 -0.27 -13.88
C VAL A 96 12.29 0.10 -15.24
N GLU A 97 13.47 -0.40 -15.55
CA GLU A 97 14.10 -0.22 -16.86
C GLU A 97 13.65 -1.33 -17.81
N LEU A 98 13.36 -0.95 -19.06
CA LEU A 98 13.04 -1.89 -20.13
C LEU A 98 14.29 -2.28 -20.92
N ASN A 99 14.34 -3.55 -21.34
CA ASN A 99 15.25 -4.06 -22.35
C ASN A 99 14.91 -3.48 -23.73
N ALA A 100 15.83 -3.65 -24.69
CA ALA A 100 15.63 -3.19 -26.07
C ALA A 100 14.45 -3.88 -26.79
N ASP A 101 14.02 -5.05 -26.31
CA ASP A 101 12.84 -5.78 -26.80
C ASP A 101 11.53 -5.37 -26.10
N GLY A 102 11.58 -4.36 -25.22
CA GLY A 102 10.43 -3.86 -24.47
C GLY A 102 10.08 -4.67 -23.22
N SER A 103 10.80 -5.75 -22.90
CA SER A 103 10.58 -6.53 -21.68
C SER A 103 11.18 -5.85 -20.44
N ILE A 104 10.64 -6.15 -19.25
CA ILE A 104 11.18 -5.64 -17.97
C ILE A 104 12.51 -6.32 -17.65
N LYS A 105 13.53 -5.54 -17.26
CA LYS A 105 14.82 -6.10 -16.82
C LYS A 105 14.66 -7.02 -15.62
N ALA A 106 15.44 -8.11 -15.62
CA ALA A 106 15.30 -9.17 -14.63
C ALA A 106 15.61 -8.76 -13.18
N GLU A 107 16.44 -7.74 -13.01
CA GLU A 107 16.83 -7.20 -11.70
C GLU A 107 15.65 -6.68 -10.86
N SER A 108 14.54 -6.30 -11.49
CA SER A 108 13.36 -5.81 -10.78
C SER A 108 12.38 -6.90 -10.33
N TYR A 109 12.48 -8.12 -10.88
CA TYR A 109 11.51 -9.17 -10.57
C TYR A 109 11.45 -9.54 -9.08
N PRO A 110 12.56 -9.67 -8.33
CA PRO A 110 12.48 -10.02 -6.91
C PRO A 110 11.71 -8.97 -6.09
N ALA A 111 12.03 -7.68 -6.27
CA ALA A 111 11.36 -6.59 -5.56
C ALA A 111 9.88 -6.46 -5.97
N MET A 112 9.57 -6.73 -7.24
CA MET A 112 8.21 -6.71 -7.76
C MET A 112 7.38 -7.89 -7.25
N GLU A 113 7.97 -9.06 -7.08
CA GLU A 113 7.34 -10.24 -6.47
C GLU A 113 7.04 -9.99 -4.99
N THR A 114 7.99 -9.43 -4.23
CA THR A 114 7.76 -9.00 -2.84
C THR A 114 6.58 -8.04 -2.73
N LEU A 115 6.54 -7.00 -3.56
CA LEU A 115 5.42 -6.04 -3.58
C LEU A 115 4.11 -6.72 -3.95
N ARG A 116 4.09 -7.54 -5.01
CA ARG A 116 2.88 -8.24 -5.46
C ARG A 116 2.31 -9.14 -4.37
N ASN A 117 3.16 -9.94 -3.72
CA ASN A 117 2.72 -10.86 -2.67
C ASN A 117 2.20 -10.06 -1.47
N TRP A 118 2.90 -9.01 -1.06
CA TRP A 118 2.44 -8.15 0.03
C TRP A 118 1.11 -7.44 -0.30
N ILE A 119 0.97 -6.86 -1.48
CA ILE A 119 -0.27 -6.18 -1.92
C ILE A 119 -1.44 -7.16 -2.01
N SER A 120 -1.21 -8.42 -2.37
CA SER A 120 -2.27 -9.43 -2.40
C SER A 120 -2.89 -9.67 -1.01
N ARG A 121 -2.09 -9.50 0.06
CA ARG A 121 -2.50 -9.65 1.46
C ARG A 121 -3.04 -8.33 2.04
N PHE A 122 -2.27 -7.26 1.89
CA PHE A 122 -2.47 -6.00 2.61
C PHE A 122 -2.96 -4.85 1.72
N GLY A 123 -3.11 -5.06 0.41
CA GLY A 123 -3.42 -4.00 -0.56
C GLY A 123 -4.71 -3.25 -0.27
N HIS A 124 -5.75 -3.95 0.20
CA HIS A 124 -7.02 -3.30 0.58
C HIS A 124 -6.79 -2.29 1.71
N ALA A 125 -6.07 -2.69 2.77
CA ALA A 125 -5.72 -1.82 3.86
C ALA A 125 -4.82 -0.67 3.38
N TYR A 126 -3.81 -0.95 2.56
CA TYR A 126 -2.89 0.07 2.05
C TYR A 126 -3.56 1.16 1.20
N TYR A 127 -4.37 0.79 0.19
CA TYR A 127 -4.98 1.75 -0.72
C TYR A 127 -6.07 2.60 -0.05
N GLU A 128 -6.76 2.03 0.93
CA GLU A 128 -7.81 2.72 1.69
C GLU A 128 -7.26 3.54 2.86
N SER A 129 -6.05 3.23 3.31
CA SER A 129 -5.36 3.93 4.41
C SER A 129 -5.10 5.40 4.12
N ARG A 130 -5.14 6.22 5.16
CA ARG A 130 -4.54 7.56 5.24
C ARG A 130 -3.86 7.68 6.60
N ALA A 131 -2.79 8.46 6.68
CA ALA A 131 -2.05 8.64 7.93
C ALA A 131 -2.99 9.08 9.04
N ASP A 132 -2.93 8.38 10.17
CA ASP A 132 -3.60 8.81 11.40
C ASP A 132 -2.57 9.53 12.26
N HIS A 133 -2.81 10.80 12.54
CA HIS A 133 -1.93 11.64 13.36
C HIS A 133 -2.47 11.83 14.79
N GLU A 134 -3.65 11.29 15.09
CA GLU A 134 -4.28 11.36 16.41
C GLU A 134 -3.75 10.23 17.29
N ILE A 135 -3.74 9.00 16.76
CA ILE A 135 -3.21 7.82 17.45
C ILE A 135 -1.68 7.84 17.37
N LYS A 136 -1.03 7.65 18.53
CA LYS A 136 0.43 7.58 18.62
C LYS A 136 0.87 6.20 19.00
N ALA A 137 1.91 5.69 18.36
CA ALA A 137 2.64 4.53 18.83
C ALA A 137 3.86 4.97 19.62
N ASP A 138 4.27 4.17 20.61
CA ASP A 138 5.52 4.42 21.34
C ASP A 138 6.75 3.96 20.55
N GLU A 139 6.56 3.01 19.63
CA GLU A 139 7.61 2.41 18.82
C GLU A 139 7.71 3.05 17.42
N ASP A 140 8.93 3.40 17.00
CA ASP A 140 9.19 4.04 15.70
C ASP A 140 8.88 3.14 14.49
N ASN A 141 8.83 1.82 14.69
CA ASN A 141 8.51 0.84 13.66
C ASN A 141 7.00 0.59 13.50
N VAL A 142 6.15 1.29 14.25
CA VAL A 142 4.70 1.13 14.25
C VAL A 142 4.04 2.37 13.65
N HIS A 143 3.19 2.16 12.64
CA HIS A 143 2.58 3.22 11.87
C HIS A 143 1.07 3.02 11.76
N VAL A 144 0.30 4.02 12.22
CA VAL A 144 -1.15 3.94 12.30
C VAL A 144 -1.81 4.73 11.17
N PHE A 145 -2.84 4.13 10.59
CA PHE A 145 -3.62 4.67 9.50
C PHE A 145 -5.11 4.53 9.79
N TYR A 146 -5.90 5.49 9.34
CA TYR A 146 -7.36 5.34 9.29
C TYR A 146 -7.82 4.86 7.92
N ASN A 147 -8.87 4.04 7.89
CA ASN A 147 -9.54 3.70 6.65
C ASN A 147 -10.39 4.89 6.18
N ALA A 148 -10.11 5.41 4.98
CA ALA A 148 -10.80 6.57 4.42
C ALA A 148 -12.28 6.31 4.06
N ILE A 149 -12.69 5.04 3.98
CA ILE A 149 -14.05 4.60 3.68
C ILE A 149 -14.75 4.18 4.98
N ALA A 150 -14.20 3.19 5.69
CA ALA A 150 -14.73 2.68 6.95
C ALA A 150 -14.10 3.40 8.14
N LYS A 151 -14.61 4.58 8.51
CA LYS A 151 -14.02 5.46 9.54
C LYS A 151 -13.81 4.83 10.93
N TYR A 152 -14.49 3.73 11.20
CA TYR A 152 -14.36 2.94 12.42
C TYR A 152 -13.22 1.91 12.36
N GLN A 153 -12.49 1.81 11.26
CA GLN A 153 -11.34 0.93 11.13
C GLN A 153 -10.04 1.73 11.21
N ARG A 154 -9.07 1.15 11.93
CA ARG A 154 -7.68 1.54 11.87
C ARG A 154 -6.85 0.39 11.34
N TYR A 155 -5.78 0.74 10.63
CA TYR A 155 -4.76 -0.20 10.21
C TYR A 155 -3.45 0.18 10.91
N VAL A 156 -2.75 -0.81 11.43
CA VAL A 156 -1.45 -0.63 12.07
C VAL A 156 -0.45 -1.44 11.27
N PHE A 157 0.49 -0.77 10.60
CA PHE A 157 1.59 -1.42 9.90
C PHE A 157 2.83 -1.41 10.79
N ILE A 158 3.47 -2.58 10.93
CA ILE A 158 4.58 -2.81 11.85
C ILE A 158 5.76 -3.34 11.07
N HIS A 159 6.90 -2.66 11.13
CA HIS A 159 8.15 -3.12 10.53
C HIS A 159 8.81 -4.17 11.44
N ILE A 160 9.36 -5.23 10.85
CA ILE A 160 10.14 -6.22 11.60
C ILE A 160 11.44 -5.61 12.15
N PRO A 161 12.00 -6.12 13.25
CA PRO A 161 11.51 -7.24 14.07
C PRO A 161 10.22 -6.90 14.81
N LEU A 162 9.32 -7.88 14.95
CA LEU A 162 8.11 -7.74 15.77
C LEU A 162 8.50 -7.87 17.25
N GLU A 163 8.07 -6.91 18.06
CA GLU A 163 8.16 -7.01 19.53
C GLU A 163 7.10 -7.97 20.07
N GLU A 164 7.15 -8.32 21.36
CA GLU A 164 6.12 -9.15 22.00
C GLU A 164 4.77 -8.42 22.12
N SER A 165 4.81 -7.11 22.29
CA SER A 165 3.63 -6.24 22.35
C SER A 165 3.96 -4.86 21.85
N ILE A 166 2.94 -4.13 21.39
CA ILE A 166 3.06 -2.70 21.06
C ILE A 166 2.07 -1.88 21.89
N GLU A 167 2.39 -0.62 22.11
CA GLU A 167 1.58 0.33 22.87
C GLU A 167 1.10 1.47 21.97
N LEU A 168 -0.22 1.69 21.95
CA LEU A 168 -0.86 2.79 21.24
C LEU A 168 -1.57 3.72 22.22
N LYS A 169 -1.50 5.03 21.97
CA LYS A 169 -2.11 6.09 22.78
C LYS A 169 -3.14 6.86 21.96
N HIS A 170 -4.10 7.46 22.66
CA HIS A 170 -5.24 8.18 22.06
C HIS A 170 -6.13 7.29 21.19
N VAL A 171 -6.18 5.99 21.48
CA VAL A 171 -7.01 5.04 20.73
C VAL A 171 -8.44 5.09 21.28
N PRO A 172 -9.47 5.30 20.43
CA PRO A 172 -10.86 5.10 20.82
C PRO A 172 -11.12 3.66 21.28
N HIS A 173 -12.30 3.39 21.82
CA HIS A 173 -12.65 2.04 22.26
C HIS A 173 -12.53 1.03 21.10
N VAL A 174 -11.74 -0.03 21.30
CA VAL A 174 -11.50 -1.11 20.35
C VAL A 174 -12.36 -2.31 20.70
N GLU A 175 -13.12 -2.80 19.73
CA GLU A 175 -13.96 -4.00 19.84
C GLU A 175 -13.18 -5.25 19.43
N GLU A 176 -12.41 -5.15 18.34
CA GLU A 176 -11.65 -6.28 17.79
C GLU A 176 -10.29 -5.82 17.26
N ALA A 177 -9.27 -6.66 17.43
CA ALA A 177 -7.97 -6.52 16.80
C ALA A 177 -7.60 -7.84 16.11
N ALA A 178 -7.14 -7.79 14.86
CA ALA A 178 -6.76 -8.99 14.12
C ALA A 178 -5.64 -8.73 13.11
N TRP A 179 -4.83 -9.75 12.83
CA TRP A 179 -3.90 -9.75 11.71
C TRP A 179 -4.66 -9.70 10.38
N ILE A 180 -4.23 -8.84 9.45
CA ILE A 180 -4.95 -8.62 8.19
C ILE A 180 -4.88 -9.83 7.25
N ASP A 181 -3.71 -10.46 7.19
CA ASP A 181 -3.39 -11.56 6.28
C ASP A 181 -3.98 -12.90 6.71
N THR A 182 -3.89 -13.21 8.00
CA THR A 182 -4.37 -14.49 8.57
C THR A 182 -5.80 -14.39 9.12
N ARG A 183 -6.27 -13.18 9.45
CA ARG A 183 -7.52 -12.91 10.19
C ARG A 183 -7.55 -13.47 11.60
N ASN A 184 -6.41 -13.91 12.13
CA ASN A 184 -6.31 -14.34 13.51
C ASN A 184 -6.48 -13.13 14.43
N GLU A 185 -7.36 -13.27 15.42
CA GLU A 185 -7.54 -12.28 16.47
C GLU A 185 -6.25 -12.13 17.29
N VAL A 186 -6.07 -10.92 17.81
CA VAL A 186 -4.92 -10.55 18.61
C VAL A 186 -5.43 -10.09 19.96
N GLU A 187 -4.82 -10.61 21.03
CA GLU A 187 -5.14 -10.17 22.38
C GLU A 187 -4.72 -8.72 22.59
N PHE A 188 -5.59 -7.94 23.20
CA PHE A 188 -5.30 -6.58 23.61
C PHE A 188 -5.93 -6.25 24.95
N GLU A 189 -5.35 -5.27 25.63
CA GLU A 189 -5.85 -4.71 26.87
C GLU A 189 -5.96 -3.19 26.66
N GLN A 190 -7.11 -2.60 26.96
CA GLN A 190 -7.34 -1.16 26.82
C GLN A 190 -7.72 -0.55 28.16
N ASP A 191 -6.98 0.49 28.58
CA ASP A 191 -7.29 1.31 29.75
C ASP A 191 -7.45 2.77 29.29
N GLY A 192 -8.70 3.25 29.28
CA GLY A 192 -9.02 4.56 28.69
C GLY A 192 -8.62 4.63 27.22
N ASP A 193 -7.77 5.60 26.87
CA ASP A 193 -7.26 5.81 25.51
C ASP A 193 -5.89 5.15 25.25
N HIS A 194 -5.41 4.31 26.18
CA HIS A 194 -4.19 3.52 26.05
C HIS A 194 -4.53 2.08 25.68
N LEU A 195 -3.94 1.56 24.60
CA LEU A 195 -4.15 0.22 24.08
C LEU A 195 -2.83 -0.53 23.99
N ARG A 196 -2.74 -1.66 24.70
CA ARG A 196 -1.65 -2.61 24.57
C ARG A 196 -2.08 -3.79 23.73
N ILE A 197 -1.33 -4.12 22.67
CA ILE A 197 -1.62 -5.26 21.78
C ILE A 197 -0.49 -6.28 21.89
N LYS A 198 -0.80 -7.55 22.15
CA LYS A 198 0.19 -8.64 22.21
C LYS A 198 0.40 -9.24 20.82
N LEU A 199 1.58 -9.08 20.23
CA LEU A 199 1.89 -9.53 18.88
C LEU A 199 2.21 -11.04 18.85
N ASN A 200 1.24 -11.88 19.20
CA ASN A 200 1.36 -13.34 19.19
C ASN A 200 1.25 -13.91 17.76
N ARG A 201 2.09 -13.43 16.83
CA ARG A 201 2.06 -13.88 15.44
C ARG A 201 2.54 -15.32 15.35
N GLN A 202 1.73 -16.18 14.73
CA GLN A 202 2.13 -17.53 14.36
C GLN A 202 2.87 -17.48 13.01
N GLU A 203 3.95 -18.24 12.87
CA GLU A 203 4.67 -18.35 11.59
C GLU A 203 3.75 -18.93 10.51
N ASP A 204 3.60 -18.23 9.39
CA ASP A 204 2.74 -18.62 8.27
C ASP A 204 3.50 -18.86 6.95
N GLY A 205 4.83 -19.05 7.03
CA GLY A 205 5.69 -19.47 5.93
C GLY A 205 6.02 -18.40 4.88
N GLU A 206 5.24 -17.32 4.80
CA GLU A 206 5.56 -16.11 4.03
C GLU A 206 6.12 -15.03 4.96
N GLU A 207 7.37 -14.62 4.75
CA GLU A 207 8.00 -13.57 5.55
C GLU A 207 7.97 -12.23 4.81
N PHE A 208 7.33 -11.23 5.42
CA PHE A 208 7.37 -9.84 4.99
C PHE A 208 8.17 -8.98 5.97
N SER A 209 8.78 -7.90 5.47
CA SER A 209 9.40 -6.90 6.34
C SER A 209 8.42 -5.95 7.02
N VAL A 210 7.14 -6.00 6.63
CA VAL A 210 6.04 -5.21 7.18
C VAL A 210 4.79 -6.06 7.28
N TYR A 211 4.16 -6.06 8.45
CA TYR A 211 2.87 -6.72 8.68
C TYR A 211 1.79 -5.72 9.05
N GLY A 212 0.53 -6.10 8.84
CA GLY A 212 -0.63 -5.25 9.12
C GLY A 212 -1.59 -5.86 10.13
N LEU A 213 -2.03 -5.07 11.10
CA LEU A 213 -3.18 -5.31 11.97
C LEU A 213 -4.36 -4.45 11.54
N ARG A 214 -5.57 -4.95 11.77
CA ARG A 214 -6.81 -4.17 11.70
C ARG A 214 -7.38 -4.03 13.10
N LEU A 215 -7.63 -2.80 13.52
CA LEU A 215 -8.40 -2.47 14.71
C LEU A 215 -9.81 -2.05 14.27
N GLN A 216 -10.82 -2.69 14.85
CA GLN A 216 -12.21 -2.35 14.70
C GLN A 216 -12.62 -1.51 15.91
N LEU A 217 -12.82 -0.22 15.69
CA LEU A 217 -13.27 0.71 16.72
C LEU A 217 -14.79 0.57 16.92
N HIS A 218 -15.23 0.82 18.15
CA HIS A 218 -16.64 0.95 18.48
C HIS A 218 -17.29 2.10 17.70
N ARG A 219 -18.52 1.89 17.22
CA ARG A 219 -19.30 2.94 16.55
C ARG A 219 -20.38 3.41 17.50
N LEU A 220 -20.48 4.73 17.72
CA LEU A 220 -21.59 5.31 18.49
C LEU A 220 -22.98 4.98 17.91
N GLU A 221 -23.06 4.58 16.64
CA GLU A 221 -24.29 4.06 16.01
C GLU A 221 -24.70 2.69 16.56
N ASP A 222 -23.76 1.88 17.08
CA ASP A 222 -24.03 0.59 17.69
C ASP A 222 -24.66 0.75 19.10
N ASP A 223 -24.45 1.90 19.75
CA ASP A 223 -25.11 2.27 21.01
C ASP A 223 -26.58 2.71 20.84
N LEU A 224 -26.99 3.06 19.60
CA LEU A 224 -28.39 3.35 19.26
C LEU A 224 -29.14 2.01 19.14
N GLY A 225 -29.43 1.40 20.28
CA GLY A 225 -29.96 0.03 20.38
C GLY A 225 -31.19 -0.29 19.52
N LYS A 226 -31.45 -1.61 19.38
CA LYS A 226 -32.65 -2.20 18.78
C LYS A 226 -33.90 -1.42 19.21
N THR A 227 -34.50 -0.68 18.29
CA THR A 227 -35.88 -0.23 18.43
C THR A 227 -36.75 -1.49 18.41
N GLU A 228 -37.14 -1.98 19.59
CA GLU A 228 -38.27 -2.89 19.72
C GLU A 228 -39.51 -2.13 19.22
N TYR A 229 -40.07 -2.60 18.10
CA TYR A 229 -41.38 -2.21 17.61
C TYR A 229 -42.45 -3.11 18.22
#